data_AF-A0A9E1XXE4-F1
#
_entry.id   AF-A0A9E1XXE4-F1
#
_cell.length_a   1.000
_cell.length_b   1.000
_cell.length_c   1.000
_cell.angle_alpha   90.00
_cell.angle_beta   90.00
_cell.angle_gamma   90.00
#
_symmetry.space_group_name_H-M   'P 1'
#
loop_
_entity.id
_entity.type
_entity.pdbx_description
1 polymer ?
#
loop_
_entity_poly.entity_id
_entity_poly.type
_entity_poly.pdbx_seq_one_letter_code
_entity_poly.pdbx_strand_id
1 'polypeptide(L)'
;MKNKKTFFNTVCCGVNLFVVCALFVGILTSCNRQVSIVNSVSEREANEVIVFLASKDIRAIKIKNADSGGAGKELLWDVSVSSRRATDAMAMLNVAGLPRKKGQTLLELFAKSGLVSSESDAKIRYQAGLAEQLANTIRKIDGVIDADIQLSFPEVSEFGQEDDGIVTASVYVKHQGILDDPNAHLIPKIKRLVASSINGLSFENVTVISDKSRFLSAIDIVSGEDSIGGDRDYAKIWSVIVDKDSVGRFRTIFFTFSIIVILVLFILIWIVWKIFPLLHQVGGFHTLFSLKAFEEGSVDKTEEEAEEVEEKNAEEVPEETVVEEEPVEEVAIEKKPVEEGVVEEPTIAEEPEEKEEPEEEE
;
A
#
# COMPACT_ATOMS: atom_id res chain seq x y z
N MET A 1 -8.60 18.12 -61.69
CA MET A 1 -7.74 17.16 -60.95
C MET A 1 -6.66 17.78 -60.04
N LYS A 2 -6.05 18.94 -60.34
CA LYS A 2 -4.87 19.45 -59.58
C LYS A 2 -5.04 19.55 -58.05
N ASN A 3 -6.21 19.97 -57.55
CA ASN A 3 -6.40 20.27 -56.11
C ASN A 3 -6.38 19.04 -55.16
N LYS A 4 -6.62 17.80 -55.64
CA LYS A 4 -6.59 16.61 -54.77
C LYS A 4 -5.18 16.32 -54.22
N LYS A 5 -4.11 16.55 -55.01
CA LYS A 5 -2.72 16.31 -54.55
C LYS A 5 -2.28 17.29 -53.46
N THR A 6 -2.65 18.56 -53.56
CA THR A 6 -2.35 19.58 -52.52
C THR A 6 -3.10 19.33 -51.22
N PHE A 7 -4.35 18.85 -51.29
CA PHE A 7 -5.11 18.47 -50.10
C PHE A 7 -4.43 17.30 -49.37
N PHE A 8 -4.12 16.22 -50.10
CA PHE A 8 -3.50 15.02 -49.53
C PHE A 8 -2.13 15.31 -48.88
N ASN A 9 -1.22 16.02 -49.57
CA ASN A 9 0.10 16.37 -49.00
C ASN A 9 -0.01 17.21 -47.72
N THR A 10 -0.99 18.11 -47.62
CA THR A 10 -1.11 18.97 -46.43
C THR A 10 -1.72 18.22 -45.24
N VAL A 11 -2.64 17.29 -45.48
CA VAL A 11 -3.13 16.33 -44.47
C VAL A 11 -1.99 15.43 -43.99
N CYS A 12 -1.17 14.87 -44.88
CA CYS A 12 0.01 14.08 -44.50
C CYS A 12 1.02 14.89 -43.67
N CYS A 13 1.19 16.19 -43.95
CA CYS A 13 2.08 17.05 -43.17
C CYS A 13 1.56 17.26 -41.73
N GLY A 14 0.26 17.53 -41.57
CA GLY A 14 -0.38 17.64 -40.25
C GLY A 14 -0.32 16.34 -39.45
N VAL A 15 -0.55 15.20 -40.10
CA VAL A 15 -0.44 13.86 -39.47
C VAL A 15 1.00 13.58 -39.03
N ASN A 16 2.01 13.86 -39.86
CA ASN A 16 3.41 13.69 -39.46
C ASN A 16 3.78 14.58 -38.26
N LEU A 17 3.31 15.84 -38.22
CA LEU A 17 3.56 16.72 -37.07
C LEU A 17 2.91 16.16 -35.78
N PHE A 18 1.68 15.65 -35.87
CA PHE A 18 1.00 15.01 -34.74
C PHE A 18 1.74 13.76 -34.26
N VAL A 19 2.23 12.91 -35.18
CA VAL A 19 3.03 11.71 -34.87
C VAL A 19 4.35 12.09 -34.19
N VAL A 20 5.05 13.14 -34.64
CA VAL A 20 6.27 13.64 -33.98
C VAL A 20 6.00 14.17 -32.57
N CYS A 21 4.89 14.89 -32.36
CA CYS A 21 4.49 15.33 -31.03
C CYS A 21 4.15 14.15 -30.10
N ALA A 22 3.42 13.14 -30.60
CA ALA A 22 3.10 11.93 -29.84
C ALA A 22 4.36 11.13 -29.46
N LEU A 23 5.32 11.01 -30.39
CA LEU A 23 6.62 10.38 -30.14
C LEU A 23 7.40 11.12 -29.04
N PHE A 24 7.39 12.46 -29.06
CA PHE A 24 8.07 13.28 -28.05
C PHE A 24 7.43 13.17 -26.66
N VAL A 25 6.09 13.03 -26.58
CA VAL A 25 5.40 12.73 -25.31
C VAL A 25 5.83 11.37 -24.75
N GLY A 26 6.01 10.35 -25.59
CA GLY A 26 6.49 9.03 -25.16
C GLY A 26 7.83 9.07 -24.43
N ILE A 27 8.77 9.90 -24.90
CA ILE A 27 10.11 10.07 -24.33
C ILE A 27 10.07 10.66 -22.90
N LEU A 28 9.02 11.40 -22.53
CA LEU A 28 8.87 12.01 -21.20
C LEU A 28 8.34 11.03 -20.13
N THR A 29 8.12 9.76 -20.47
CA THR A 29 7.69 8.71 -19.54
C THR A 29 8.83 8.30 -18.59
N SER A 30 9.10 9.15 -17.59
CA SER A 30 10.10 8.92 -16.54
C SER A 30 9.71 7.74 -15.64
N CYS A 31 10.08 6.52 -16.05
CA CYS A 31 9.90 5.30 -15.24
C CYS A 31 10.46 5.49 -13.83
N ASN A 32 9.59 5.51 -12.83
CA ASN A 32 9.96 5.61 -11.42
C ASN A 32 10.51 4.26 -10.93
N ARG A 33 11.74 3.93 -11.33
CA ARG A 33 12.37 2.64 -11.01
C ARG A 33 12.62 2.52 -9.52
N GLN A 34 11.89 1.61 -8.89
CA GLN A 34 12.14 1.16 -7.52
C GLN A 34 13.16 0.02 -7.52
N VAL A 35 13.89 -0.13 -6.43
CA VAL A 35 14.86 -1.20 -6.17
C VAL A 35 14.60 -1.72 -4.76
N SER A 36 14.52 -3.05 -4.60
CA SER A 36 14.49 -3.65 -3.27
C SER A 36 15.87 -3.58 -2.63
N ILE A 37 15.93 -3.12 -1.38
CA ILE A 37 17.17 -2.93 -0.60
C ILE A 37 17.27 -3.90 0.58
N VAL A 38 16.12 -4.42 1.04
CA VAL A 38 16.02 -5.42 2.10
C VAL A 38 14.99 -6.44 1.63
N ASN A 39 15.35 -7.72 1.62
CA ASN A 39 14.47 -8.80 1.18
C ASN A 39 14.22 -9.79 2.33
N SER A 40 13.12 -10.53 2.25
CA SER A 40 12.82 -11.67 3.12
C SER A 40 12.84 -11.37 4.63
N VAL A 41 12.33 -10.21 5.05
CA VAL A 41 12.22 -9.82 6.48
C VAL A 41 10.81 -10.03 7.02
N SER A 42 10.67 -10.19 8.35
CA SER A 42 9.36 -10.29 8.99
C SER A 42 8.67 -8.92 9.05
N GLU A 43 7.35 -8.90 9.23
CA GLU A 43 6.57 -7.64 9.18
C GLU A 43 7.06 -6.58 10.19
N ARG A 44 7.43 -6.99 11.41
CA ARG A 44 7.97 -6.10 12.45
C ARG A 44 9.28 -5.45 12.02
N GLU A 45 10.16 -6.19 11.35
CA GLU A 45 11.45 -5.70 10.84
C GLU A 45 11.25 -4.78 9.62
N ALA A 46 10.36 -5.14 8.69
CA ALA A 46 9.98 -4.28 7.57
C ALA A 46 9.41 -2.94 8.05
N ASN A 47 8.56 -2.96 9.09
CA ASN A 47 8.00 -1.75 9.69
C ASN A 47 9.08 -0.91 10.40
N GLU A 48 10.04 -1.52 11.13
CA GLU A 48 11.18 -0.80 11.73
C GLU A 48 12.05 -0.12 10.65
N VAL A 49 12.36 -0.82 9.56
CA VAL A 49 13.10 -0.28 8.40
C VAL A 49 12.35 0.89 7.75
N ILE A 50 11.04 0.79 7.56
CA ILE A 50 10.23 1.84 6.93
C ILE A 50 10.15 3.09 7.81
N VAL A 51 9.92 2.95 9.12
CA VAL A 51 9.91 4.09 10.06
C VAL A 51 11.30 4.74 10.14
N PHE A 52 12.37 3.95 10.18
CA PHE A 52 13.73 4.48 10.17
C PHE A 52 14.02 5.28 8.88
N LEU A 53 13.68 4.76 7.70
CA LEU A 53 13.89 5.47 6.44
C LEU A 53 13.00 6.72 6.32
N ALA A 54 11.76 6.67 6.83
CA ALA A 54 10.88 7.85 6.93
C ALA A 54 11.49 8.96 7.81
N SER A 55 12.18 8.61 8.92
CA SER A 55 12.94 9.55 9.77
C SER A 55 14.16 10.19 9.08
N LYS A 56 14.43 9.82 7.82
CA LYS A 56 15.47 10.36 6.93
C LYS A 56 14.90 10.91 5.62
N ASP A 57 13.59 11.16 5.56
CA ASP A 57 12.81 11.53 4.36
C ASP A 57 12.89 10.51 3.19
N ILE A 58 13.49 9.34 3.39
CA ILE A 58 13.56 8.30 2.36
C ILE A 58 12.24 7.55 2.33
N ARG A 59 11.41 7.85 1.32
CA ARG A 59 10.15 7.11 1.07
C ARG A 59 10.45 5.68 0.64
N ALA A 60 10.17 4.74 1.55
CA ALA A 60 10.23 3.30 1.33
C ALA A 60 8.82 2.70 1.17
N ILE A 61 8.71 1.57 0.48
CA ILE A 61 7.45 0.86 0.22
C ILE A 61 7.62 -0.61 0.62
N LYS A 62 6.66 -1.15 1.38
CA LYS A 62 6.59 -2.58 1.73
C LYS A 62 5.96 -3.35 0.57
N ILE A 63 6.64 -4.38 0.09
CA ILE A 63 6.16 -5.32 -0.93
C ILE A 63 6.08 -6.70 -0.29
N LYS A 64 5.00 -7.45 -0.55
CA LYS A 64 4.88 -8.84 -0.05
C LYS A 64 5.75 -9.75 -0.91
N ASN A 65 6.65 -10.52 -0.29
CA ASN A 65 7.53 -11.43 -1.00
C ASN A 65 6.75 -12.69 -1.44
N ALA A 66 6.78 -12.99 -2.75
CA ALA A 66 6.02 -14.10 -3.33
C ALA A 66 6.53 -15.48 -2.91
N ASP A 67 7.82 -15.62 -2.62
CA ASP A 67 8.48 -16.89 -2.26
C ASP A 67 8.14 -17.35 -0.83
N SER A 68 7.38 -16.54 -0.08
CA SER A 68 6.83 -16.91 1.23
C SER A 68 5.54 -17.74 1.17
N GLY A 69 4.99 -17.99 -0.03
CA GLY A 69 3.69 -18.67 -0.25
C GLY A 69 3.60 -20.17 0.10
N GLY A 70 4.55 -20.72 0.87
CA GLY A 70 4.50 -22.12 1.34
C GLY A 70 3.56 -22.30 2.53
N ALA A 71 2.69 -23.31 2.49
CA ALA A 71 1.74 -23.59 3.57
C ALA A 71 2.48 -23.81 4.92
N GLY A 72 2.22 -22.93 5.90
CA GLY A 72 2.85 -22.96 7.22
C GLY A 72 4.15 -22.16 7.37
N LYS A 73 4.56 -21.37 6.36
CA LYS A 73 5.74 -20.47 6.47
C LYS A 73 5.31 -19.04 6.80
N GLU A 74 6.15 -18.30 7.55
CA GLU A 74 5.89 -16.89 7.88
C GLU A 74 5.78 -16.01 6.61
N LEU A 75 4.89 -15.01 6.65
CA LEU A 75 4.77 -14.03 5.57
C LEU A 75 5.98 -13.09 5.57
N LEU A 76 6.80 -13.22 4.53
CA LEU A 76 7.99 -12.41 4.34
C LEU A 76 7.69 -11.17 3.49
N TRP A 77 8.41 -10.10 3.77
CA TRP A 77 8.27 -8.82 3.10
C TRP A 77 9.62 -8.34 2.58
N ASP A 78 9.55 -7.59 1.48
CA ASP A 78 10.68 -6.88 0.90
C ASP A 78 10.42 -5.37 1.02
N VAL A 79 11.48 -4.58 1.16
CA VAL A 79 11.39 -3.11 1.27
C VAL A 79 12.09 -2.47 0.08
N SER A 80 11.31 -1.74 -0.72
CA SER A 80 11.80 -1.02 -1.89
C SER A 80 11.92 0.48 -1.67
N VAL A 81 12.88 1.09 -2.37
CA VAL A 81 13.10 2.55 -2.40
C VAL A 81 13.36 3.02 -3.84
N SER A 82 13.31 4.33 -4.09
CA SER A 82 13.69 4.88 -5.40
C SER A 82 15.15 4.58 -5.75
N SER A 83 15.45 4.22 -7.00
CA SER A 83 16.82 3.91 -7.46
C SER A 83 17.82 5.05 -7.16
N ARG A 84 17.35 6.31 -7.15
CA ARG A 84 18.18 7.50 -6.90
C ARG A 84 18.74 7.57 -5.47
N ARG A 85 18.02 7.05 -4.47
CA ARG A 85 18.41 7.11 -3.04
C ARG A 85 18.78 5.72 -2.47
N ALA A 86 18.94 4.69 -3.33
CA ALA A 86 19.08 3.31 -2.89
C ALA A 86 20.40 3.05 -2.13
N THR A 87 21.52 3.57 -2.62
CA THR A 87 22.83 3.46 -1.95
C THR A 87 22.82 4.16 -0.60
N ASP A 88 22.24 5.35 -0.53
CA ASP A 88 22.15 6.15 0.70
C ASP A 88 21.29 5.44 1.75
N ALA A 89 20.14 4.88 1.34
CA ALA A 89 19.28 4.07 2.19
C ALA A 89 20.01 2.84 2.76
N MET A 90 20.73 2.09 1.93
CA MET A 90 21.53 0.94 2.38
C MET A 90 22.65 1.36 3.33
N ALA A 91 23.33 2.48 3.07
CA ALA A 91 24.37 3.01 3.97
C ALA A 91 23.79 3.40 5.35
N MET A 92 22.64 4.10 5.38
CA MET A 92 21.97 4.48 6.62
C MET A 92 21.45 3.27 7.41
N LEU A 93 20.91 2.24 6.74
CA LEU A 93 20.46 1.00 7.39
C LEU A 93 21.64 0.21 7.98
N ASN A 94 22.76 0.10 7.27
CA ASN A 94 23.97 -0.53 7.78
C ASN A 94 24.51 0.18 9.04
N VAL A 95 24.51 1.53 9.05
CA VAL A 95 24.90 2.33 10.23
C VAL A 95 23.91 2.16 11.40
N ALA A 96 22.63 1.86 11.13
CA ALA A 96 21.62 1.57 12.14
C ALA A 96 21.58 0.11 12.61
N GLY A 97 22.34 -0.80 11.98
CA GLY A 97 22.28 -2.24 12.25
C GLY A 97 20.96 -2.89 11.80
N LEU A 98 20.32 -2.37 10.76
CA LEU A 98 19.04 -2.86 10.22
C LEU A 98 19.23 -3.60 8.88
N PRO A 99 18.50 -4.71 8.63
CA PRO A 99 17.59 -5.39 9.55
C PRO A 99 18.35 -6.10 10.70
N ARG A 100 17.72 -6.17 11.87
CA ARG A 100 18.30 -6.86 13.04
C ARG A 100 18.40 -8.35 12.74
N LYS A 101 19.57 -8.95 12.95
CA LYS A 101 19.71 -10.41 12.91
C LYS A 101 19.12 -11.00 14.20
N LYS A 102 18.00 -11.73 14.09
CA LYS A 102 17.52 -12.62 15.16
C LYS A 102 18.58 -13.70 15.40
N GLY A 103 18.96 -13.91 16.66
CA GLY A 103 19.71 -15.11 17.07
C GLY A 103 18.78 -16.33 17.11
N GLN A 104 19.33 -17.52 16.89
CA GLN A 104 18.60 -18.76 17.22
C GLN A 104 18.66 -18.95 18.74
N THR A 105 17.51 -19.23 19.37
CA THR A 105 17.47 -19.50 20.81
C THR A 105 17.88 -20.94 21.11
N LEU A 106 18.33 -21.22 22.34
CA LEU A 106 18.61 -22.59 22.77
C LEU A 106 17.37 -23.48 22.64
N LEU A 107 16.18 -22.95 22.96
CA LEU A 107 14.91 -23.64 22.75
C LEU A 107 14.70 -24.02 21.28
N GLU A 108 14.92 -23.10 20.34
CA GLU A 108 14.74 -23.36 18.90
C GLU A 108 15.76 -24.37 18.35
N LEU A 109 17.01 -24.36 18.85
CA LEU A 109 18.04 -25.33 18.49
C LEU A 109 17.69 -26.73 19.01
N PHE A 110 17.38 -26.86 20.30
CA PHE A 110 17.08 -28.17 20.90
C PHE A 110 15.68 -28.70 20.55
N ALA A 111 14.71 -27.86 20.15
CA ALA A 111 13.41 -28.31 19.66
C ALA A 111 13.49 -29.04 18.32
N LYS A 112 14.53 -28.78 17.52
CA LYS A 112 14.82 -29.48 16.25
C LYS A 112 15.53 -30.84 16.48
N SER A 113 15.92 -31.15 17.72
CA SER A 113 16.76 -32.31 18.04
C SER A 113 15.99 -33.43 18.75
N GLY A 114 15.66 -34.47 17.98
CA GLY A 114 15.54 -35.86 18.45
C GLY A 114 14.27 -36.28 19.20
N LEU A 115 13.77 -37.48 18.85
CA LEU A 115 12.74 -38.22 19.62
C LEU A 115 13.26 -38.81 20.95
N VAL A 116 14.58 -38.73 21.20
CA VAL A 116 15.22 -39.10 22.46
C VAL A 116 16.09 -37.92 22.85
N SER A 117 15.86 -37.36 24.04
CA SER A 117 16.64 -36.25 24.60
C SER A 117 17.48 -36.76 25.77
N SER A 118 18.69 -36.25 25.93
CA SER A 118 19.54 -36.59 27.07
C SER A 118 19.12 -35.81 28.34
N GLU A 119 19.63 -36.23 29.49
CA GLU A 119 19.45 -35.50 30.76
C GLU A 119 20.10 -34.10 30.71
N SER A 120 21.22 -33.95 29.99
CA SER A 120 21.84 -32.64 29.74
C SER A 120 20.98 -31.75 28.84
N ASP A 121 20.33 -32.29 27.79
CA ASP A 121 19.38 -31.53 26.96
C ASP A 121 18.17 -31.06 27.80
N ALA A 122 17.67 -31.92 28.69
CA ALA A 122 16.58 -31.57 29.60
C ALA A 122 16.98 -30.45 30.58
N LYS A 123 18.18 -30.53 31.18
CA LYS A 123 18.74 -29.46 32.03
C LYS A 123 18.87 -28.13 31.28
N ILE A 124 19.42 -28.15 30.07
CA ILE A 124 19.58 -26.94 29.23
C ILE A 124 18.22 -26.34 28.86
N ARG A 125 17.26 -27.15 28.42
CA ARG A 125 15.88 -26.71 28.10
C ARG A 125 15.20 -26.09 29.32
N TYR A 126 15.34 -26.68 30.51
CA TYR A 126 14.79 -26.14 31.76
C TYR A 126 15.41 -24.78 32.12
N GLN A 127 16.75 -24.67 32.09
CA GLN A 127 17.47 -23.43 32.39
C GLN A 127 17.08 -22.29 31.44
N ALA A 128 17.00 -22.57 30.13
CA ALA A 128 16.62 -21.59 29.12
C ALA A 128 15.13 -21.23 29.17
N GLY A 129 14.25 -22.18 29.53
CA GLY A 129 12.83 -21.91 29.77
C GLY A 129 12.59 -21.03 31.00
N LEU A 130 13.32 -21.27 32.09
CA LEU A 130 13.29 -20.43 33.30
C LEU A 130 13.79 -19.00 33.02
N ALA A 131 14.85 -18.85 32.23
CA ALA A 131 15.35 -17.57 31.79
C ALA A 131 14.30 -16.80 30.95
N GLU A 132 13.63 -17.47 30.01
CA GLU A 132 12.58 -16.87 29.17
C GLU A 132 11.31 -16.54 29.96
N GLN A 133 10.93 -17.35 30.97
CA GLN A 133 9.82 -17.04 31.87
C GLN A 133 10.11 -15.78 32.71
N LEU A 134 11.33 -15.63 33.21
CA LEU A 134 11.76 -14.44 33.95
C LEU A 134 11.88 -13.21 33.03
N ALA A 135 12.42 -13.36 31.82
CA ALA A 135 12.46 -12.31 30.80
C ALA A 135 11.05 -11.79 30.49
N ASN A 136 10.09 -12.69 30.23
CA ASN A 136 8.69 -12.33 30.01
C ASN A 136 7.98 -11.75 31.24
N THR A 137 8.50 -12.00 32.45
CA THR A 137 8.00 -11.35 33.67
C THR A 137 8.53 -9.90 33.77
N ILE A 138 9.78 -9.65 33.39
CA ILE A 138 10.34 -8.28 33.31
C ILE A 138 9.69 -7.48 32.17
N ARG A 139 9.41 -8.11 31.01
CA ARG A 139 8.69 -7.49 29.88
C ARG A 139 7.26 -7.03 30.21
N LYS A 140 6.66 -7.46 31.33
CA LYS A 140 5.36 -6.98 31.83
C LYS A 140 5.45 -5.68 32.65
N ILE A 141 6.64 -5.18 32.96
CA ILE A 141 6.82 -3.92 33.69
C ILE A 141 6.62 -2.75 32.71
N ASP A 142 5.69 -1.85 33.00
CA ASP A 142 5.35 -0.71 32.12
C ASP A 142 6.59 0.10 31.73
N GLY A 143 6.80 0.28 30.43
CA GLY A 143 7.97 0.99 29.89
C GLY A 143 9.21 0.12 29.65
N VAL A 144 9.20 -1.17 30.00
CA VAL A 144 10.13 -2.15 29.42
C VAL A 144 9.66 -2.49 28.01
N ILE A 145 10.59 -2.53 27.04
CA ILE A 145 10.33 -2.90 25.64
C ILE A 145 10.81 -4.32 25.38
N ASP A 146 11.95 -4.69 25.96
CA ASP A 146 12.53 -6.01 25.85
C ASP A 146 13.39 -6.31 27.07
N ALA A 147 13.58 -7.59 27.37
CA ALA A 147 14.48 -8.04 28.42
C ALA A 147 15.01 -9.43 28.06
N ASP A 148 16.32 -9.65 28.22
CA ASP A 148 16.97 -10.94 28.01
C ASP A 148 17.73 -11.33 29.28
N ILE A 149 17.73 -12.63 29.61
CA ILE A 149 18.39 -13.14 30.82
C ILE A 149 19.31 -14.29 30.44
N GLN A 150 20.58 -14.18 30.84
CA GLN A 150 21.53 -15.28 30.78
C GLN A 150 21.84 -15.76 32.19
N LEU A 151 21.59 -17.05 32.43
CA LEU A 151 21.86 -17.72 33.70
C LEU A 151 23.11 -18.58 33.57
N SER A 152 24.00 -18.53 34.55
CA SER A 152 25.13 -19.44 34.67
C SER A 152 25.00 -20.22 35.97
N PHE A 153 24.92 -21.54 35.82
CA PHE A 153 24.91 -22.51 36.89
C PHE A 153 26.23 -23.29 36.84
N PRO A 154 26.87 -23.60 37.98
CA PRO A 154 28.03 -24.47 37.99
C PRO A 154 27.67 -25.90 37.57
N GLU A 155 28.70 -26.67 37.25
CA GLU A 155 28.61 -28.13 37.24
C GLU A 155 29.08 -28.63 38.60
N VAL A 156 28.23 -29.43 39.27
CA VAL A 156 28.57 -30.04 40.57
C VAL A 156 29.66 -31.09 40.30
N SER A 157 30.81 -30.97 40.98
CA SER A 157 31.91 -31.92 40.75
C SER A 157 31.57 -33.31 41.32
N GLU A 158 31.52 -34.32 40.45
CA GLU A 158 31.30 -35.72 40.88
C GLU A 158 32.40 -36.24 41.83
N PHE A 159 33.54 -35.54 41.89
CA PHE A 159 34.72 -35.86 42.71
C PHE A 159 34.80 -35.07 44.02
N GLY A 160 33.68 -34.54 44.51
CA GLY A 160 33.53 -34.15 45.92
C GLY A 160 34.43 -33.01 46.40
N GLN A 161 34.80 -32.08 45.51
CA GLN A 161 35.37 -30.80 45.93
C GLN A 161 34.24 -29.84 46.27
N GLU A 162 34.31 -29.24 47.46
CA GLU A 162 33.29 -28.36 48.06
C GLU A 162 33.23 -26.95 47.41
N ASP A 163 33.72 -26.81 46.17
CA ASP A 163 33.48 -25.64 45.32
C ASP A 163 32.04 -25.71 44.77
N ASP A 164 31.06 -25.55 45.66
CA ASP A 164 29.67 -25.22 45.33
C ASP A 164 29.64 -23.87 44.61
N GLY A 165 29.84 -23.91 43.29
CA GLY A 165 30.04 -22.72 42.48
C GLY A 165 28.86 -21.74 42.56
N ILE A 166 29.17 -20.45 42.53
CA ILE A 166 28.14 -19.43 42.64
C ILE A 166 27.23 -19.39 41.40
N VAL A 167 25.91 -19.54 41.60
CA VAL A 167 24.92 -19.23 40.57
C VAL A 167 24.97 -17.72 40.30
N THR A 168 25.04 -17.34 39.02
CA THR A 168 25.09 -15.94 38.58
C THR A 168 24.10 -15.66 37.46
N ALA A 169 23.62 -14.42 37.38
CA ALA A 169 22.66 -14.00 36.36
C ALA A 169 23.06 -12.65 35.75
N SER A 170 23.00 -12.57 34.42
CA SER A 170 23.11 -11.31 33.68
C SER A 170 21.76 -11.00 33.05
N VAL A 171 21.21 -9.83 33.39
CA VAL A 171 19.91 -9.35 32.95
C VAL A 171 20.12 -8.12 32.07
N TYR A 172 19.76 -8.22 30.80
CA TYR A 172 19.70 -7.09 29.89
C TYR A 172 18.27 -6.56 29.83
N VAL A 173 18.07 -5.24 29.93
CA VAL A 173 16.74 -4.61 29.91
C VAL A 173 16.75 -3.40 28.98
N LYS A 174 15.90 -3.42 27.96
CA LYS A 174 15.69 -2.28 27.06
C LYS A 174 14.41 -1.55 27.45
N HIS A 175 14.49 -0.26 27.75
CA HIS A 175 13.40 0.50 28.35
C HIS A 175 13.17 1.87 27.71
N GLN A 176 12.01 2.47 27.98
CA GLN A 176 11.57 3.79 27.49
C GLN A 176 12.08 4.96 28.37
N GLY A 177 13.10 4.72 29.21
CA GLY A 177 13.63 5.68 30.18
C GLY A 177 13.23 5.45 31.64
N ILE A 178 12.26 4.57 31.93
CA ILE A 178 11.80 4.30 33.31
C ILE A 178 12.87 3.81 34.29
N LEU A 179 13.90 3.07 33.82
CA LEU A 179 15.02 2.63 34.67
C LEU A 179 16.04 3.75 34.94
N ASP A 180 15.99 4.88 34.22
CA ASP A 180 16.84 6.04 34.47
C ASP A 180 16.33 6.91 35.63
N ASP A 181 15.05 6.78 36.00
CA ASP A 181 14.46 7.55 37.10
C ASP A 181 15.00 7.05 38.45
N PRO A 182 15.77 7.87 39.19
CA PRO A 182 16.32 7.46 40.48
C PRO A 182 15.23 7.16 41.52
N ASN A 183 14.02 7.72 41.38
CA ASN A 183 12.92 7.53 42.33
C ASN A 183 12.20 6.19 42.12
N ALA A 184 12.17 5.67 40.91
CA ALA A 184 11.43 4.44 40.57
C ALA A 184 12.07 3.18 41.18
N HIS A 185 13.38 3.21 41.47
CA HIS A 185 14.18 2.13 42.06
C HIS A 185 13.95 0.74 41.38
N LEU A 186 13.75 0.72 40.07
CA LEU A 186 13.38 -0.49 39.33
C LEU A 186 14.53 -1.50 39.21
N ILE A 187 15.78 -1.07 39.09
CA ILE A 187 16.94 -1.97 39.01
C ILE A 187 17.06 -2.87 40.27
N PRO A 188 17.01 -2.35 41.52
CA PRO A 188 16.91 -3.17 42.72
C PRO A 188 15.70 -4.12 42.76
N LYS A 189 14.52 -3.68 42.28
CA LYS A 189 13.32 -4.52 42.22
C LYS A 189 13.52 -5.70 41.27
N ILE A 190 14.10 -5.46 40.08
CA ILE A 190 14.45 -6.49 39.09
C ILE A 190 15.49 -7.46 39.65
N LYS A 191 16.57 -6.97 40.28
CA LYS A 191 17.56 -7.83 40.95
C LYS A 191 16.93 -8.74 42.01
N ARG A 192 16.05 -8.18 42.85
CA ARG A 192 15.37 -8.93 43.92
C ARG A 192 14.42 -9.97 43.34
N LEU A 193 13.63 -9.64 42.31
CA LEU A 193 12.77 -10.58 41.60
C LEU A 193 13.59 -11.78 41.10
N VAL A 194 14.65 -11.54 40.33
CA VAL A 194 15.47 -12.60 39.72
C VAL A 194 16.17 -13.45 40.79
N ALA A 195 16.77 -12.85 41.82
CA ALA A 195 17.38 -13.57 42.93
C ALA A 195 16.36 -14.42 43.73
N SER A 196 15.16 -13.89 43.99
CA SER A 196 14.09 -14.65 44.68
C SER A 196 13.48 -15.78 43.84
N SER A 197 13.77 -15.82 42.54
CA SER A 197 13.20 -16.81 41.60
C SER A 197 14.13 -17.99 41.31
N ILE A 198 15.37 -17.98 41.81
CA ILE A 198 16.40 -18.97 41.47
C ILE A 198 17.12 -19.40 42.74
N ASN A 199 17.02 -20.69 43.07
CA ASN A 199 17.70 -21.27 44.23
C ASN A 199 19.22 -21.08 44.12
N GLY A 200 19.86 -20.57 45.18
CA GLY A 200 21.30 -20.31 45.23
C GLY A 200 21.77 -19.00 44.58
N LEU A 201 20.87 -18.19 43.98
CA LEU A 201 21.25 -16.92 43.37
C LEU A 201 21.16 -15.76 44.39
N SER A 202 22.31 -15.20 44.77
CA SER A 202 22.36 -14.01 45.63
C SER A 202 21.96 -12.73 44.86
N PHE A 203 21.48 -11.71 45.58
CA PHE A 203 21.19 -10.38 45.00
C PHE A 203 22.43 -9.70 44.39
N GLU A 204 23.62 -9.98 44.95
CA GLU A 204 24.89 -9.43 44.50
C GLU A 204 25.35 -10.07 43.18
N ASN A 205 25.04 -11.37 43.00
CA ASN A 205 25.35 -12.16 41.80
C ASN A 205 24.44 -11.86 40.60
N VAL A 206 23.47 -10.94 40.72
CA VAL A 206 22.63 -10.47 39.60
C VAL A 206 23.22 -9.17 39.04
N THR A 207 23.76 -9.22 37.83
CA THR A 207 24.16 -8.02 37.06
C THR A 207 22.97 -7.57 36.20
N VAL A 208 22.67 -6.27 36.20
CA VAL A 208 21.61 -5.67 35.37
C VAL A 208 22.24 -4.60 34.48
N ILE A 209 21.96 -4.67 33.18
CA ILE A 209 22.42 -3.73 32.15
C ILE A 209 21.17 -3.13 31.49
N SER A 210 21.02 -1.81 31.60
CA SER A 210 19.91 -1.05 31.01
C SER A 210 20.31 -0.31 29.73
N ASP A 211 19.51 -0.45 28.66
CA ASP A 211 19.60 0.35 27.42
C ASP A 211 18.35 1.21 27.22
N LYS A 212 18.56 2.51 26.99
CA LYS A 212 17.48 3.48 26.73
C LYS A 212 17.11 3.49 25.25
N SER A 213 15.86 3.15 24.96
CA SER A 213 15.38 3.03 23.59
C SER A 213 15.42 4.35 22.81
N ARG A 214 16.37 4.44 21.87
CA ARG A 214 16.51 5.54 20.89
C ARG A 214 15.32 5.72 19.93
N PHE A 215 14.26 4.92 20.04
CA PHE A 215 13.04 5.10 19.26
C PHE A 215 12.20 6.28 19.77
N LEU A 216 12.20 6.54 21.08
CA LEU A 216 11.42 7.65 21.64
C LEU A 216 11.94 9.01 21.17
N SER A 217 13.26 9.18 21.05
CA SER A 217 13.85 10.39 20.49
C SER A 217 13.63 10.57 18.98
N ALA A 218 13.12 9.56 18.26
CA ALA A 218 12.58 9.73 16.91
C ALA A 218 11.13 10.24 16.93
N ILE A 219 10.38 9.99 18.01
CA ILE A 219 9.06 10.60 18.26
C ILE A 219 9.25 12.04 18.76
N ASP A 220 10.22 12.34 19.63
CA ASP A 220 10.53 13.72 20.04
C ASP A 220 10.93 14.60 18.84
N ILE A 221 11.57 14.03 17.81
CA ILE A 221 11.84 14.74 16.54
C ILE A 221 10.54 15.04 15.77
N VAL A 222 9.49 14.22 15.91
CA VAL A 222 8.18 14.36 15.25
C VAL A 222 7.18 15.20 16.05
N SER A 223 7.30 15.19 17.38
CA SER A 223 6.43 15.91 18.33
C SER A 223 7.04 17.22 18.84
N GLY A 224 8.33 17.45 18.62
CA GLY A 224 8.94 18.76 18.80
C GLY A 224 8.32 19.76 17.82
N GLU A 225 7.73 20.82 18.36
CA GLU A 225 7.12 21.93 17.60
C GLU A 225 8.18 22.85 16.97
N ASP A 226 9.21 22.24 16.39
CA ASP A 226 10.34 22.92 15.77
C ASP A 226 10.88 22.06 14.60
N SER A 227 10.41 22.38 13.39
CA SER A 227 11.10 22.08 12.14
C SER A 227 11.19 20.61 11.63
N ILE A 228 10.11 19.80 11.69
CA ILE A 228 9.78 18.90 10.52
C ILE A 228 9.11 19.71 9.38
N GLY A 229 9.69 20.88 9.10
CA GLY A 229 9.86 21.39 7.74
C GLY A 229 11.27 21.04 7.28
N GLY A 230 11.60 19.74 7.19
CA GLY A 230 12.93 19.26 6.78
C GLY A 230 13.20 19.59 5.31
N ASP A 231 13.64 20.83 5.08
CA ASP A 231 13.60 21.63 3.85
C ASP A 231 12.85 20.99 2.66
N ARG A 232 11.54 20.79 2.85
CA ARG A 232 10.64 20.49 1.75
C ARG A 232 10.39 21.78 1.00
N ASP A 233 11.32 22.09 0.12
CA ASP A 233 11.38 23.24 -0.76
C ASP A 233 10.19 23.21 -1.75
N TYR A 234 9.01 23.57 -1.23
CA TYR A 234 7.73 23.49 -1.91
C TYR A 234 7.64 24.58 -2.98
N ALA A 235 7.92 24.21 -4.23
CA ALA A 235 7.77 25.13 -5.35
C ALA A 235 6.28 25.43 -5.58
N LYS A 236 5.83 26.59 -5.08
CA LYS A 236 4.47 27.12 -5.32
C LYS A 236 4.35 27.66 -6.74
N ILE A 237 4.06 26.78 -7.69
CA ILE A 237 3.90 27.11 -9.11
C ILE A 237 2.42 27.39 -9.36
N TRP A 238 2.05 28.64 -9.65
CA TRP A 238 0.68 29.05 -9.99
C TRP A 238 -0.37 28.54 -8.98
N SER A 239 -0.08 28.77 -7.70
CA SER A 239 -0.88 28.31 -6.54
C SER A 239 -0.99 26.79 -6.32
N VAL A 240 -0.42 25.96 -7.19
CA VAL A 240 -0.23 24.52 -6.93
C VAL A 240 1.06 24.32 -6.14
N ILE A 241 1.00 23.48 -5.10
CA ILE A 241 2.14 23.11 -4.26
C ILE A 241 2.76 21.83 -4.83
N VAL A 242 4.03 21.88 -5.26
CA VAL A 242 4.72 20.73 -5.88
C VAL A 242 6.05 20.43 -5.18
N ASP A 243 6.26 19.15 -4.87
CA ASP A 243 7.48 18.59 -4.31
C ASP A 243 8.68 18.77 -5.27
N LYS A 244 9.84 19.22 -4.76
CA LYS A 244 11.08 19.54 -5.49
C LYS A 244 11.54 18.41 -6.44
N ASP A 245 11.45 17.14 -6.03
CA ASP A 245 11.83 15.99 -6.87
C ASP A 245 10.85 15.77 -8.05
N SER A 246 9.65 16.37 -7.99
CA SER A 246 8.60 16.28 -9.02
C SER A 246 8.40 17.56 -9.82
N VAL A 247 8.93 18.71 -9.38
CA VAL A 247 8.86 20.01 -10.11
C VAL A 247 9.34 19.89 -11.56
N GLY A 248 10.44 19.16 -11.80
CA GLY A 248 10.95 18.95 -13.15
C GLY A 248 9.93 18.26 -14.06
N ARG A 249 9.27 17.20 -13.56
CA ARG A 249 8.24 16.45 -14.27
C ARG A 249 6.99 17.28 -14.52
N PHE A 250 6.48 17.95 -13.48
CA PHE A 250 5.33 18.84 -13.57
C PHE A 250 5.56 19.95 -14.61
N ARG A 251 6.73 20.59 -14.58
CA ARG A 251 7.12 21.63 -15.54
C ARG A 251 7.16 21.09 -16.98
N THR A 252 7.72 19.89 -17.21
CA THR A 252 7.70 19.29 -18.55
C THR A 252 6.29 18.96 -19.04
N ILE A 253 5.44 18.38 -18.18
CA ILE A 253 4.06 18.01 -18.54
C ILE A 253 3.21 19.25 -18.82
N PHE A 254 3.30 20.29 -17.98
CA PHE A 254 2.54 21.52 -18.16
C PHE A 254 2.90 22.23 -19.47
N PHE A 255 4.21 22.34 -19.80
CA PHE A 255 4.62 22.96 -21.05
C PHE A 255 4.31 22.10 -22.29
N THR A 256 4.47 20.77 -22.25
CA THR A 256 4.07 19.96 -23.42
C THR A 256 2.56 19.96 -23.64
N PHE A 257 1.75 19.86 -22.58
CA PHE A 257 0.30 19.99 -22.67
C PHE A 257 -0.11 21.36 -23.23
N SER A 258 0.46 22.45 -22.72
CA SER A 258 0.20 23.81 -23.22
C SER A 258 0.59 23.97 -24.70
N ILE A 259 1.75 23.45 -25.11
CA ILE A 259 2.19 23.46 -26.51
C ILE A 259 1.24 22.63 -27.40
N ILE A 260 0.79 21.46 -26.95
CA ILE A 260 -0.17 20.62 -27.69
C ILE A 260 -1.50 21.34 -27.87
N VAL A 261 -2.05 21.97 -26.81
CA VAL A 261 -3.30 22.76 -26.90
C VAL A 261 -3.14 23.93 -27.88
N ILE A 262 -2.03 24.66 -27.84
CA ILE A 262 -1.73 25.75 -28.77
C ILE A 262 -1.63 25.23 -30.22
N LEU A 263 -0.96 24.09 -30.45
CA LEU A 263 -0.80 23.48 -31.77
C LEU A 263 -2.16 23.02 -32.33
N VAL A 264 -3.01 22.40 -31.51
CA VAL A 264 -4.38 22.02 -31.87
C VAL A 264 -5.22 23.25 -32.23
N LEU A 265 -5.13 24.34 -31.46
CA LEU A 265 -5.83 25.60 -31.78
C LEU A 265 -5.35 26.20 -33.11
N PHE A 266 -4.04 26.21 -33.38
CA PHE A 266 -3.52 26.64 -34.69
C PHE A 266 -3.98 25.75 -35.85
N ILE A 267 -4.05 24.42 -35.66
CA ILE A 267 -4.61 23.50 -36.64
C ILE A 267 -6.09 23.80 -36.90
N LEU A 268 -6.90 24.02 -35.84
CA LEU A 268 -8.32 24.34 -35.99
C LEU A 268 -8.53 25.68 -36.72
N ILE A 269 -7.78 26.73 -36.35
CA ILE A 269 -7.82 28.04 -37.03
C ILE A 269 -7.42 27.89 -38.51
N TRP A 270 -6.37 27.12 -38.80
CA TRP A 270 -5.91 26.87 -40.17
C TRP A 270 -6.93 26.05 -40.99
N ILE A 271 -7.56 25.04 -40.39
CA ILE A 271 -8.65 24.25 -41.00
C ILE A 271 -9.85 25.16 -41.32
N VAL A 272 -10.30 25.99 -40.37
CA VAL A 272 -11.42 26.92 -40.57
C VAL A 272 -11.08 27.90 -41.70
N TRP A 273 -9.91 28.55 -41.66
CA TRP A 273 -9.46 29.47 -42.71
C TRP A 273 -9.35 28.79 -44.09
N LYS A 274 -9.02 27.50 -44.14
CA LYS A 274 -8.89 26.73 -45.38
C LYS A 274 -10.22 26.20 -45.93
N ILE A 275 -11.19 25.89 -45.07
CA ILE A 275 -12.52 25.40 -45.44
C ILE A 275 -13.49 26.55 -45.75
N PHE A 276 -13.37 27.69 -45.07
CA PHE A 276 -14.20 28.89 -45.31
C PHE A 276 -14.37 29.27 -46.80
N PRO A 277 -13.32 29.39 -47.63
CA PRO A 277 -13.47 29.71 -49.06
C PRO A 277 -14.09 28.59 -49.90
N LEU A 278 -14.02 27.33 -49.46
CA LEU A 278 -14.71 26.21 -50.12
C LEU A 278 -16.20 26.23 -49.80
N LEU A 279 -16.57 26.51 -48.55
CA LEU A 279 -17.97 26.54 -48.13
C LEU A 279 -18.74 27.74 -48.72
N HIS A 280 -18.06 28.87 -48.96
CA HIS A 280 -18.62 30.00 -49.70
C HIS A 280 -18.91 29.67 -51.18
N GLN A 281 -18.27 28.64 -51.75
CA GLN A 281 -18.62 28.14 -53.09
C GLN A 281 -19.76 27.10 -53.08
N VAL A 282 -20.14 26.56 -51.92
CA VAL A 282 -21.14 25.49 -51.77
C VAL A 282 -22.24 25.91 -50.79
N GLY A 283 -22.96 26.98 -51.11
CA GLY A 283 -24.26 27.34 -50.49
C GLY A 283 -24.26 27.68 -48.99
N GLY A 284 -23.10 27.74 -48.33
CA GLY A 284 -23.01 28.00 -46.89
C GLY A 284 -23.41 26.82 -46.00
N PHE A 285 -23.26 26.99 -44.68
CA PHE A 285 -23.40 25.94 -43.66
C PHE A 285 -24.77 25.22 -43.65
N HIS A 286 -25.83 25.81 -44.22
CA HIS A 286 -27.19 25.27 -44.16
C HIS A 286 -27.36 23.96 -44.96
N THR A 287 -26.46 23.65 -45.90
CA THR A 287 -26.48 22.40 -46.69
C THR A 287 -25.78 21.23 -46.01
N LEU A 288 -24.93 21.47 -45.00
CA LEU A 288 -24.21 20.42 -44.27
C LEU A 288 -25.06 19.71 -43.22
N PHE A 289 -26.19 20.30 -42.81
CA PHE A 289 -27.14 19.72 -41.85
C PHE A 289 -28.46 19.25 -42.49
N SER A 290 -28.67 19.47 -43.79
CA SER A 290 -29.76 18.81 -44.51
C SER A 290 -29.40 17.34 -44.77
N LEU A 291 -29.87 16.45 -43.88
CA LEU A 291 -29.66 15.01 -43.94
C LEU A 291 -30.46 14.41 -45.11
N LYS A 292 -29.97 14.59 -46.34
CA LYS A 292 -30.53 13.94 -47.52
C LYS A 292 -30.09 12.48 -47.54
N ALA A 293 -31.06 11.56 -47.58
CA ALA A 293 -30.82 10.13 -47.63
C ALA A 293 -29.96 9.73 -48.84
N PHE A 294 -29.16 8.68 -48.66
CA PHE A 294 -28.28 8.13 -49.68
C PHE A 294 -29.07 7.15 -50.56
N GLU A 295 -29.83 7.68 -51.49
CA GLU A 295 -30.58 6.89 -52.48
C GLU A 295 -29.61 6.24 -53.49
N GLU A 296 -29.89 5.01 -53.91
CA GLU A 296 -28.88 4.14 -54.52
C GLU A 296 -28.46 4.60 -55.93
N GLY A 297 -27.15 4.77 -56.13
CA GLY A 297 -26.57 4.92 -57.46
C GLY A 297 -26.54 3.59 -58.18
N SER A 298 -27.58 3.33 -58.99
CA SER A 298 -27.67 2.15 -59.84
C SER A 298 -26.53 2.06 -60.86
N VAL A 299 -26.22 0.83 -61.29
CA VAL A 299 -25.15 0.55 -62.26
C VAL A 299 -25.66 0.80 -63.68
N ASP A 300 -24.95 1.63 -64.43
CA ASP A 300 -25.17 1.85 -65.86
C ASP A 300 -24.63 0.69 -66.70
N LYS A 301 -25.48 0.10 -67.55
CA LYS A 301 -25.13 -0.64 -68.78
C LYS A 301 -26.37 -0.96 -69.63
N THR A 302 -26.52 -0.20 -70.72
CA THR A 302 -26.80 -0.56 -72.13
C THR A 302 -27.83 -1.65 -72.53
N GLU A 303 -28.33 -1.51 -73.77
CA GLU A 303 -29.16 -2.44 -74.58
C GLU A 303 -30.68 -2.39 -74.20
N GLU A 304 -31.52 -1.79 -75.05
CA GLU A 304 -32.35 -2.40 -76.14
C GLU A 304 -33.54 -3.20 -75.54
N GLU A 305 -34.81 -3.04 -75.96
CA GLU A 305 -35.37 -2.78 -77.30
C GLU A 305 -36.71 -1.96 -77.26
N ALA A 306 -37.67 -2.18 -78.19
CA ALA A 306 -38.95 -1.45 -78.36
C ALA A 306 -40.13 -1.98 -77.47
N GLU A 307 -41.42 -1.63 -77.57
CA GLU A 307 -42.29 -0.93 -78.56
C GLU A 307 -43.64 -0.47 -77.90
N GLU A 308 -44.54 0.21 -78.64
CA GLU A 308 -45.99 0.56 -78.42
C GLU A 308 -46.50 1.06 -77.02
N VAL A 309 -47.31 2.12 -76.81
CA VAL A 309 -48.43 2.83 -77.52
C VAL A 309 -49.84 2.38 -77.10
N GLU A 310 -50.62 3.32 -76.53
CA GLU A 310 -52.09 3.26 -76.22
C GLU A 310 -52.54 2.14 -75.25
N GLU A 311 -53.70 2.13 -74.56
CA GLU A 311 -54.79 3.06 -74.20
C GLU A 311 -55.42 2.48 -72.87
N LYS A 312 -56.37 3.03 -72.09
CA LYS A 312 -57.38 4.11 -72.24
C LYS A 312 -57.80 4.63 -70.83
N ASN A 313 -58.69 5.62 -70.78
CA ASN A 313 -59.23 6.22 -69.53
C ASN A 313 -60.52 5.53 -69.00
N ALA A 314 -60.98 6.04 -67.84
CA ALA A 314 -62.31 5.94 -67.20
C ALA A 314 -62.48 4.78 -66.19
N GLU A 315 -62.78 5.02 -64.89
CA GLU A 315 -64.04 5.49 -64.25
C GLU A 315 -64.91 4.25 -63.89
N GLU A 316 -65.56 4.10 -62.72
CA GLU A 316 -66.32 5.02 -61.87
C GLU A 316 -66.39 4.51 -60.40
N VAL A 317 -66.95 5.25 -59.42
CA VAL A 317 -66.93 4.90 -57.96
C VAL A 317 -68.20 5.36 -57.22
N PRO A 318 -68.97 4.43 -56.59
CA PRO A 318 -69.20 4.42 -55.12
C PRO A 318 -69.25 2.95 -54.56
N GLU A 319 -69.82 2.51 -53.41
CA GLU A 319 -70.68 3.09 -52.35
C GLU A 319 -70.65 2.22 -51.05
N GLU A 320 -70.70 2.83 -49.84
CA GLU A 320 -71.21 2.31 -48.53
C GLU A 320 -70.66 0.96 -47.92
N THR A 321 -70.86 0.53 -46.64
CA THR A 321 -71.66 0.96 -45.45
C THR A 321 -71.11 0.40 -44.09
N VAL A 322 -71.44 1.03 -42.94
CA VAL A 322 -71.84 0.49 -41.58
C VAL A 322 -71.15 -0.79 -40.96
N VAL A 323 -70.81 -0.91 -39.63
CA VAL A 323 -70.74 0.00 -38.45
C VAL A 323 -69.87 -0.57 -37.26
N GLU A 324 -70.36 -0.61 -36.01
CA GLU A 324 -69.73 -0.96 -34.69
C GLU A 324 -69.71 -2.49 -34.35
N GLU A 325 -69.26 -3.08 -33.22
CA GLU A 325 -69.17 -2.68 -31.78
C GLU A 325 -68.11 -3.52 -30.96
N GLU A 326 -68.02 -3.40 -29.62
CA GLU A 326 -66.97 -3.96 -28.69
C GLU A 326 -67.38 -5.32 -27.99
N PRO A 327 -66.97 -5.74 -26.73
CA PRO A 327 -65.78 -5.55 -25.85
C PRO A 327 -65.27 -6.86 -25.12
N VAL A 328 -64.41 -6.72 -24.07
CA VAL A 328 -64.06 -7.67 -22.93
C VAL A 328 -63.35 -9.04 -23.23
N GLU A 329 -62.68 -9.79 -22.32
CA GLU A 329 -62.42 -9.69 -20.85
C GLU A 329 -61.05 -10.28 -20.37
N GLU A 330 -60.64 -9.80 -19.18
CA GLU A 330 -59.66 -10.17 -18.12
C GLU A 330 -58.92 -11.55 -18.04
N VAL A 331 -57.74 -11.57 -17.35
CA VAL A 331 -57.38 -12.39 -16.14
C VAL A 331 -55.92 -12.10 -15.69
N ALA A 332 -55.64 -12.16 -14.38
CA ALA A 332 -54.37 -11.74 -13.73
C ALA A 332 -53.60 -12.87 -13.00
N ILE A 333 -52.63 -12.51 -12.11
CA ILE A 333 -51.81 -13.29 -11.10
C ILE A 333 -50.29 -13.10 -11.33
N GLU A 334 -49.38 -12.88 -10.36
CA GLU A 334 -49.37 -12.25 -9.00
C GLU A 334 -47.92 -11.71 -8.72
N LYS A 335 -47.71 -10.60 -8.00
CA LYS A 335 -47.19 -10.45 -6.60
C LYS A 335 -45.99 -11.35 -6.20
N LYS A 336 -45.03 -10.94 -5.34
CA LYS A 336 -44.99 -9.89 -4.28
C LYS A 336 -43.54 -9.47 -3.90
N PRO A 337 -43.26 -8.22 -3.45
CA PRO A 337 -41.98 -7.79 -2.84
C PRO A 337 -41.99 -7.85 -1.29
N VAL A 338 -40.84 -7.56 -0.62
CA VAL A 338 -40.55 -7.28 0.84
C VAL A 338 -39.06 -7.63 1.10
N GLU A 339 -38.21 -6.99 1.94
CA GLU A 339 -38.18 -5.69 2.68
C GLU A 339 -36.71 -5.31 3.02
N GLU A 340 -36.48 -4.13 3.61
CA GLU A 340 -35.20 -3.74 4.22
C GLU A 340 -35.01 -4.37 5.62
N GLY A 341 -33.77 -4.69 5.99
CA GLY A 341 -33.42 -5.27 7.30
C GLY A 341 -32.52 -4.35 8.13
N VAL A 342 -33.00 -3.92 9.29
CA VAL A 342 -32.23 -3.18 10.30
C VAL A 342 -31.25 -4.13 11.00
N VAL A 343 -30.06 -3.64 11.38
CA VAL A 343 -29.11 -4.38 12.23
C VAL A 343 -29.23 -3.87 13.66
N GLU A 344 -29.55 -4.77 14.59
CA GLU A 344 -29.68 -4.48 16.02
C GLU A 344 -28.33 -4.43 16.75
N GLU A 345 -28.29 -3.67 17.84
CA GLU A 345 -27.14 -3.50 18.72
C GLU A 345 -27.26 -4.46 19.94
N PRO A 346 -26.33 -5.40 20.15
CA PRO A 346 -26.46 -6.40 21.21
C PRO A 346 -26.04 -5.83 22.58
N THR A 347 -27.02 -5.49 23.41
CA THR A 347 -26.81 -5.23 24.85
C THR A 347 -26.28 -6.47 25.56
N ILE A 348 -25.14 -6.35 26.26
CA ILE A 348 -24.61 -7.40 27.13
C ILE A 348 -25.17 -7.21 28.54
N ALA A 349 -25.52 -8.31 29.20
CA ALA A 349 -26.22 -8.31 30.49
C ALA A 349 -25.30 -8.07 31.71
N GLU A 350 -25.91 -7.54 32.78
CA GLU A 350 -25.36 -7.54 34.13
C GLU A 350 -25.68 -8.87 34.84
N GLU A 351 -24.70 -9.48 35.49
CA GLU A 351 -24.86 -10.48 36.58
C GLU A 351 -23.54 -10.51 37.40
N PRO A 352 -23.54 -10.98 38.66
CA PRO A 352 -23.56 -10.03 39.77
C PRO A 352 -22.28 -10.02 40.64
N GLU A 353 -22.20 -9.05 41.55
CA GLU A 353 -21.22 -9.02 42.64
C GLU A 353 -21.43 -10.18 43.63
N GLU A 354 -20.34 -10.80 44.10
CA GLU A 354 -20.37 -11.72 45.25
C GLU A 354 -19.11 -11.51 46.12
N LYS A 355 -19.30 -11.46 47.45
CA LYS A 355 -18.29 -11.59 48.53
C LYS A 355 -17.37 -10.40 48.82
N GLU A 356 -17.87 -9.50 49.67
CA GLU A 356 -17.13 -9.15 50.88
C GLU A 356 -17.63 -10.02 52.04
N GLU A 357 -16.73 -10.50 52.89
CA GLU A 357 -17.03 -11.13 54.19
C GLU A 357 -15.92 -10.64 55.16
N PRO A 358 -16.25 -10.22 56.41
CA PRO A 358 -15.39 -9.31 57.16
C PRO A 358 -14.27 -9.96 57.98
N GLU A 359 -13.42 -9.10 58.56
CA GLU A 359 -12.31 -9.42 59.44
C GLU A 359 -12.74 -10.13 60.74
N GLU A 360 -11.98 -11.13 61.20
CA GLU A 360 -12.04 -11.62 62.59
C GLU A 360 -10.91 -10.98 63.42
N GLU A 361 -11.28 -10.34 64.54
CA GLU A 361 -10.36 -9.96 65.62
C GLU A 361 -10.34 -11.05 66.72
N GLU A 362 -9.18 -11.65 67.01
CA GLU A 362 -8.64 -11.93 68.37
C GLU A 362 -7.19 -12.48 68.35
#